data_AF-A0A352EG48-F1
#
_entry.id   AF-A0A352EG48-F1
#
_cell.length_a   1.000
_cell.length_b   1.000
_cell.length_c   1.000
_cell.angle_alpha   90.00
_cell.angle_beta   90.00
_cell.angle_gamma   90.00
#
_symmetry.space_group_name_H-M   'P 1'
#
loop_
_entity.id
_entity.type
_entity.pdbx_description
1 polymer ?
#
loop_
_entity_poly.entity_id
_entity_poly.type
_entity_poly.pdbx_seq_one_letter_code
_entity_poly.pdbx_strand_id
1 'polypeptide(L)'
;MSVIPNLDFSAWSSGSDQSRQEFVAALGKAYTDIGFVTIKNHGFDEQTQSLLYAQVASFFALESKLKRQYEIAGLAGQRGYTSFGKEHAKGMSAADLKEFWQVGQPNPAYSSPEYHDNVAVHELPTFSPAFKTAYEALEAIGLEMLKAIAIFLKLDEDYFQDWVPGGNSILRGIHYPPITMDPGDSVRAGQHEDINLITLLMGASAEGLEVLNKKGEWVGIT
;
A
#
# COMPACT_ATOMS: atom_id res chain seq x y z
N MET A 1 10.79 23.21 -7.67
CA MET A 1 9.76 22.16 -7.60
C MET A 1 10.39 20.86 -8.09
N SER A 2 10.66 19.92 -7.19
CA SER A 2 11.01 18.55 -7.58
C SER A 2 9.71 17.85 -7.98
N VAL A 3 9.48 17.68 -9.28
CA VAL A 3 8.34 16.92 -9.80
C VAL A 3 8.59 15.43 -9.52
N ILE A 4 7.59 14.75 -8.98
CA ILE A 4 7.63 13.30 -8.79
C ILE A 4 7.51 12.63 -10.16
N PRO A 5 8.47 11.78 -10.58
CA PRO A 5 8.40 11.14 -11.88
C PRO A 5 7.15 10.27 -12.03
N ASN A 6 6.47 10.40 -13.17
CA ASN A 6 5.35 9.55 -13.57
C ASN A 6 5.78 8.65 -14.74
N LEU A 7 5.93 7.36 -14.49
CA LEU A 7 6.42 6.39 -15.47
C LEU A 7 5.27 5.55 -16.03
N ASP A 8 5.37 5.25 -17.32
CA ASP A 8 4.42 4.39 -18.03
C ASP A 8 4.86 2.93 -17.95
N PHE A 9 4.14 2.12 -17.18
CA PHE A 9 4.49 0.72 -16.99
C PHE A 9 4.37 -0.12 -18.27
N SER A 10 3.58 0.33 -19.26
CA SER A 10 3.48 -0.40 -20.54
C SER A 10 4.81 -0.43 -21.30
N ALA A 11 5.69 0.55 -21.05
CA ALA A 11 7.06 0.56 -21.58
C ALA A 11 7.90 -0.60 -21.03
N TRP A 12 7.63 -1.04 -19.80
CA TRP A 12 8.24 -2.22 -19.20
C TRP A 12 7.58 -3.51 -19.68
N SER A 13 6.26 -3.62 -19.55
CA SER A 13 5.55 -4.89 -19.72
C SER A 13 5.32 -5.31 -21.18
N SER A 14 5.32 -4.35 -22.11
CA SER A 14 4.99 -4.59 -23.52
C SER A 14 5.83 -3.76 -24.51
N GLY A 15 6.81 -3.01 -24.01
CA GLY A 15 7.65 -2.12 -24.80
C GLY A 15 8.78 -2.85 -25.54
N SER A 16 9.46 -2.10 -26.41
CA SER A 16 10.72 -2.54 -27.01
C SER A 16 11.83 -2.64 -25.96
N ASP A 17 12.92 -3.34 -26.26
CA ASP A 17 14.10 -3.41 -25.38
C ASP A 17 14.62 -2.03 -24.99
N GLN A 18 14.63 -1.09 -25.94
CA GLN A 18 15.00 0.30 -25.69
C GLN A 18 14.06 0.96 -24.67
N SER A 19 12.74 0.78 -24.85
CA SER A 19 11.73 1.33 -23.94
C SER A 19 11.82 0.73 -22.53
N ARG A 20 12.10 -0.58 -22.43
CA ARG A 20 12.33 -1.26 -21.15
C ARG A 20 13.54 -0.68 -20.43
N GLN A 21 14.66 -0.47 -21.14
CA GLN A 21 15.88 0.12 -20.57
C GLN A 21 15.66 1.57 -20.09
N GLU A 22 14.93 2.37 -20.87
CA GLU A 22 14.56 3.74 -20.47
C GLU A 22 13.68 3.75 -19.22
N PHE A 23 12.69 2.86 -19.13
CA PHE A 23 11.86 2.69 -17.94
C PHE A 23 12.71 2.31 -16.72
N VAL A 24 13.57 1.30 -16.84
CA VAL A 24 14.47 0.85 -15.76
C VAL A 24 15.38 1.98 -15.26
N ALA A 25 15.99 2.74 -16.18
CA ALA A 25 16.85 3.86 -15.83
C ALA A 25 16.08 4.98 -15.11
N ALA A 26 14.88 5.32 -15.59
CA ALA A 26 14.04 6.32 -14.98
C ALA A 26 13.52 5.89 -13.59
N LEU A 27 13.14 4.62 -13.45
CA LEU A 27 12.67 4.04 -12.20
C LEU A 27 13.76 4.09 -11.12
N GLY A 28 14.96 3.62 -11.45
CA GLY A 28 16.09 3.65 -10.54
C GLY A 28 16.51 5.07 -10.17
N LYS A 29 16.47 6.01 -11.11
CA LYS A 29 16.68 7.44 -10.82
C LYS A 29 15.65 7.98 -9.83
N ALA A 30 14.37 7.65 -9.98
CA ALA A 30 13.31 8.11 -9.08
C ALA A 30 13.52 7.58 -7.65
N TYR A 31 13.80 6.28 -7.50
CA TYR A 31 14.10 5.69 -6.19
C TYR A 31 15.39 6.21 -5.56
N THR A 32 16.44 6.46 -6.34
CA THR A 32 17.71 6.96 -5.80
C THR A 32 17.65 8.44 -5.42
N ASP A 33 16.90 9.27 -6.14
CA ASP A 33 16.84 10.71 -5.87
C ASP A 33 15.79 11.07 -4.82
N ILE A 34 14.63 10.44 -4.88
CA ILE A 34 13.44 10.80 -4.08
C ILE A 34 13.01 9.64 -3.18
N GLY A 35 13.18 8.39 -3.63
CA GLY A 35 12.60 7.22 -2.98
C GLY A 35 11.14 6.96 -3.36
N PHE A 36 10.60 7.73 -4.32
CA PHE A 36 9.19 7.68 -4.71
C PHE A 36 9.00 7.88 -6.22
N VAL A 37 7.98 7.24 -6.78
CA VAL A 37 7.63 7.29 -8.21
C VAL A 37 6.14 7.04 -8.37
N THR A 38 5.48 7.72 -9.31
CA THR A 38 4.12 7.37 -9.72
C THR A 38 4.17 6.51 -10.98
N ILE A 39 3.29 5.51 -11.04
CA ILE A 39 3.23 4.55 -12.14
C ILE A 39 1.83 4.61 -12.75
N LYS A 40 1.73 4.67 -14.08
CA LYS A 40 0.48 4.56 -14.84
C LYS A 40 0.51 3.33 -15.74
N ASN A 41 -0.66 2.93 -16.25
CA ASN A 41 -0.82 1.76 -17.13
C ASN A 41 -0.22 0.47 -16.52
N HIS A 42 -0.26 0.34 -15.19
CA HIS A 42 0.26 -0.81 -14.45
C HIS A 42 -0.57 -2.09 -14.61
N GLY A 43 -1.74 -2.01 -15.26
CA GLY A 43 -2.59 -3.18 -15.53
C GLY A 43 -3.42 -3.64 -14.32
N PHE A 44 -3.54 -2.82 -13.27
CA PHE A 44 -4.50 -3.10 -12.20
C PHE A 44 -5.91 -2.82 -12.72
N ASP A 45 -6.76 -3.85 -12.71
CA ASP A 45 -8.09 -3.80 -13.30
C ASP A 45 -9.01 -2.81 -12.58
N GLU A 46 -9.67 -1.93 -13.35
CA GLU A 46 -10.54 -0.87 -12.81
C GLU A 46 -11.76 -1.43 -12.07
N GLN A 47 -12.27 -2.60 -12.48
CA GLN A 47 -13.41 -3.24 -11.80
C GLN A 47 -12.98 -3.78 -10.43
N THR A 48 -11.81 -4.41 -10.36
CA THR A 48 -11.18 -4.88 -9.12
C THR A 48 -10.91 -3.72 -8.17
N GLN A 49 -10.35 -2.61 -8.68
CA GLN A 49 -10.15 -1.38 -7.91
C GLN A 49 -11.47 -0.84 -7.35
N SER A 50 -12.48 -0.68 -8.21
CA SER A 50 -13.78 -0.12 -7.84
C SER A 50 -14.50 -0.99 -6.81
N LEU A 51 -14.44 -2.31 -6.99
CA LEU A 51 -15.00 -3.26 -6.04
C LEU A 51 -14.28 -3.20 -4.69
N LEU A 52 -12.95 -3.17 -4.67
CA LEU A 52 -12.18 -3.04 -3.43
C LEU A 52 -12.58 -1.77 -2.67
N TYR A 53 -12.58 -0.61 -3.34
CA TYR A 53 -12.97 0.66 -2.71
C TYR A 53 -14.42 0.63 -2.19
N ALA A 54 -15.35 0.04 -2.94
CA ALA A 54 -16.74 -0.09 -2.51
C ALA A 54 -16.87 -0.99 -1.26
N GLN A 55 -16.11 -2.09 -1.19
CA GLN A 55 -16.11 -2.98 -0.02
C GLN A 55 -15.46 -2.32 1.19
N VAL A 56 -14.34 -1.60 1.00
CA VAL A 56 -13.69 -0.79 2.04
C VAL A 56 -14.66 0.25 2.60
N ALA A 57 -15.34 1.02 1.75
CA ALA A 57 -16.33 1.99 2.16
C ALA A 57 -17.51 1.35 2.90
N SER A 58 -18.01 0.22 2.40
CA SER A 58 -19.11 -0.53 3.04
C SER A 58 -18.73 -1.02 4.43
N PHE A 59 -17.50 -1.52 4.62
CA PHE A 59 -17.03 -1.96 5.93
C PHE A 59 -16.92 -0.80 6.90
N PHE A 60 -16.32 0.32 6.50
CA PHE A 60 -16.16 1.48 7.40
C PHE A 60 -17.47 2.20 7.71
N ALA A 61 -18.50 2.02 6.88
CA ALA A 61 -19.87 2.46 7.14
C ALA A 61 -20.64 1.59 8.15
N LEU A 62 -20.15 0.40 8.51
CA LEU A 62 -20.75 -0.42 9.55
C LEU A 62 -20.73 0.29 10.91
N GLU A 63 -21.68 -0.09 11.78
CA GLU A 63 -21.69 0.41 13.15
C GLU A 63 -20.36 0.12 13.85
N SER A 64 -19.86 1.10 14.63
CA SER A 64 -18.58 0.97 15.35
C SER A 64 -18.52 -0.28 16.23
N LYS A 65 -19.65 -0.71 16.79
CA LYS A 65 -19.73 -1.93 17.61
C LYS A 65 -19.46 -3.20 16.80
N LEU A 66 -19.89 -3.27 15.54
CA LEU A 66 -19.63 -4.40 14.64
C LEU A 66 -18.16 -4.39 14.22
N LYS A 67 -17.64 -3.25 13.76
CA LYS A 67 -16.22 -3.12 13.34
C LYS A 67 -15.25 -3.59 14.42
N ARG A 68 -15.49 -3.19 15.68
CA ARG A 68 -14.64 -3.57 16.84
C ARG A 68 -14.60 -5.07 17.12
N GLN A 69 -15.54 -5.88 16.63
CA GLN A 69 -15.49 -7.35 16.77
C GLN A 69 -14.32 -7.96 15.98
N TYR A 70 -13.85 -7.25 14.97
CA TYR A 70 -12.73 -7.66 14.12
C TYR A 70 -11.38 -7.13 14.60
N GLU A 71 -11.32 -6.52 15.78
CA GLU A 71 -10.08 -6.08 16.39
C GLU A 71 -9.51 -7.21 17.25
N ILE A 72 -8.50 -7.90 16.73
CA ILE A 72 -7.99 -9.13 17.34
C ILE A 72 -6.80 -8.82 18.25
N ALA A 73 -6.97 -9.09 19.54
CA ALA A 73 -5.91 -8.95 20.53
C ALA A 73 -4.73 -9.90 20.21
N GLY A 74 -3.51 -9.41 20.37
CA GLY A 74 -2.28 -10.17 20.14
C GLY A 74 -1.76 -10.16 18.70
N LEU A 75 -2.53 -9.67 17.73
CA LEU A 75 -2.08 -9.57 16.33
C LEU A 75 -1.36 -8.25 15.99
N ALA A 76 -1.20 -7.35 16.97
CA ALA A 76 -0.61 -6.02 16.77
C ALA A 76 -1.22 -5.24 15.59
N GLY A 77 -2.51 -5.47 15.30
CA GLY A 77 -3.23 -4.87 14.18
C GLY A 77 -2.93 -5.47 12.81
N GLN A 78 -2.02 -6.46 12.67
CA GLN A 78 -1.58 -7.01 11.38
C GLN A 78 -2.67 -7.73 10.59
N ARG A 79 -3.80 -8.09 11.21
CA ARG A 79 -4.99 -8.64 10.57
C ARG A 79 -6.24 -8.02 11.16
N GLY A 80 -7.28 -7.90 10.34
CA GLY A 80 -8.57 -7.39 10.77
C GLY A 80 -8.59 -5.88 10.93
N TYR A 81 -9.42 -5.39 11.86
CA TYR A 81 -9.69 -3.98 12.05
C TYR A 81 -8.83 -3.35 13.15
N THR A 82 -8.41 -2.10 12.93
CA THR A 82 -7.85 -1.24 13.98
C THR A 82 -8.67 0.03 14.09
N SER A 83 -9.16 0.29 15.31
CA SER A 83 -10.01 1.43 15.62
C SER A 83 -9.33 2.78 15.46
N PHE A 84 -10.15 3.78 15.15
CA PHE A 84 -9.77 5.20 15.14
C PHE A 84 -9.07 5.63 16.43
N GLY A 85 -7.98 6.40 16.29
CA GLY A 85 -7.25 7.00 17.40
C GLY A 85 -6.39 6.02 18.21
N LYS A 86 -6.07 4.84 17.66
CA LYS A 86 -5.16 3.88 18.31
C LYS A 86 -3.69 4.04 17.96
N GLU A 87 -3.39 4.42 16.73
CA GLU A 87 -2.01 4.64 16.31
C GLU A 87 -1.61 6.08 16.66
N HIS A 88 -0.39 6.21 17.18
CA HIS A 88 0.25 7.48 17.43
C HIS A 88 1.49 7.58 16.55
N ALA A 89 1.65 8.71 15.87
CA ALA A 89 2.91 9.02 15.22
C ALA A 89 4.07 9.00 16.23
N LYS A 90 5.25 8.55 15.80
CA LYS A 90 6.43 8.45 16.68
C LYS A 90 6.75 9.83 17.27
N GLY A 91 6.65 9.95 18.60
CA GLY A 91 6.93 11.19 19.33
C GLY A 91 5.72 12.12 19.51
N MET A 92 4.52 11.74 19.05
CA MET A 92 3.29 12.50 19.23
C MET A 92 2.36 11.85 20.27
N SER A 93 1.74 12.66 21.12
CA SER A 93 0.68 12.22 22.03
C SER A 93 -0.70 12.21 21.36
N ALA A 94 -0.89 13.02 20.32
CA ALA A 94 -2.08 13.04 19.49
C ALA A 94 -2.18 11.73 18.70
N ALA A 95 -3.39 11.22 18.52
CA ALA A 95 -3.63 9.99 17.76
C ALA A 95 -3.90 10.31 16.29
N ASP A 96 -3.46 9.43 15.39
CA ASP A 96 -3.72 9.54 13.96
C ASP A 96 -5.22 9.47 13.69
N LEU A 97 -5.73 10.38 12.86
CA LEU A 97 -7.15 10.49 12.54
C LEU A 97 -7.57 9.52 11.42
N LYS A 98 -7.31 8.23 11.65
CA LYS A 98 -7.56 7.13 10.71
C LYS A 98 -8.01 5.86 11.41
N GLU A 99 -8.77 5.05 10.68
CA GLU A 99 -9.07 3.66 11.00
C GLU A 99 -8.64 2.79 9.82
N PHE A 100 -8.31 1.52 10.05
CA PHE A 100 -7.83 0.66 8.96
C PHE A 100 -8.23 -0.82 9.12
N TRP A 101 -8.25 -1.50 7.98
CA TRP A 101 -8.39 -2.94 7.85
C TRP A 101 -7.14 -3.52 7.20
N GLN A 102 -6.61 -4.63 7.72
CA GLN A 102 -5.44 -5.32 7.14
C GLN A 102 -5.74 -6.78 6.82
N VAL A 103 -5.28 -7.21 5.65
CA VAL A 103 -5.14 -8.62 5.28
C VAL A 103 -3.69 -8.89 4.90
N GLY A 104 -3.18 -10.05 5.25
CA GLY A 104 -1.89 -10.53 4.76
C GLY A 104 -2.03 -11.51 3.60
N GLN A 105 -0.90 -12.13 3.29
CA GLN A 105 -0.74 -13.14 2.24
C GLN A 105 -1.85 -14.22 2.25
N PRO A 106 -2.69 -14.31 1.21
CA PRO A 106 -3.72 -15.35 1.11
C PRO A 106 -3.15 -16.76 0.92
N ASN A 107 -1.96 -16.90 0.33
CA ASN A 107 -1.31 -18.19 0.08
C ASN A 107 0.13 -18.17 0.63
N PRO A 108 0.34 -18.20 1.95
CA PRO A 108 1.67 -18.07 2.53
C PRO A 108 2.54 -19.29 2.20
N ALA A 109 3.79 -19.05 1.80
CA ALA A 109 4.74 -20.12 1.47
C ALA A 109 5.38 -20.73 2.74
N TYR A 110 5.27 -20.03 3.86
CA TYR A 110 5.86 -20.42 5.14
C TYR A 110 4.79 -20.55 6.22
N SER A 111 4.96 -21.51 7.11
CA SER A 111 4.20 -21.59 8.36
C SER A 111 5.11 -21.11 9.49
N SER A 112 4.85 -19.90 9.97
CA SER A 112 5.56 -19.25 11.09
C SER A 112 4.55 -18.47 11.93
N PRO A 113 4.79 -18.24 13.23
CA PRO A 113 3.91 -17.44 14.08
C PRO A 113 3.59 -16.03 13.56
N GLU A 114 4.40 -15.50 12.64
CA GLU A 114 4.20 -14.20 12.00
C GLU A 114 3.17 -14.21 10.85
N TYR A 115 2.81 -15.41 10.36
CA TYR A 115 1.82 -15.59 9.31
C TYR A 115 0.46 -15.95 9.93
N HIS A 116 -0.29 -14.92 10.25
CA HIS A 116 -1.63 -15.05 10.80
C HIS A 116 -2.69 -15.26 9.70
N ASP A 117 -3.70 -16.08 10.01
CA ASP A 117 -4.89 -16.23 9.17
C ASP A 117 -5.61 -14.88 8.97
N ASN A 118 -6.13 -14.69 7.77
CA ASN A 118 -6.96 -13.53 7.47
C ASN A 118 -8.34 -13.64 8.14
N VAL A 119 -8.83 -12.51 8.66
CA VAL A 119 -10.14 -12.43 9.32
C VAL A 119 -11.24 -12.31 8.25
N ALA A 120 -12.28 -13.13 8.35
CA ALA A 120 -13.44 -13.05 7.47
C ALA A 120 -14.48 -12.06 8.03
N VAL A 121 -15.08 -11.23 7.15
CA VAL A 121 -16.15 -10.29 7.55
C VAL A 121 -17.50 -10.92 7.21
N HIS A 122 -18.33 -11.15 8.22
CA HIS A 122 -19.60 -11.89 8.05
C HIS A 122 -20.74 -11.02 7.49
N GLU A 123 -20.76 -9.72 7.78
CA GLU A 123 -21.81 -8.81 7.30
C GLU A 123 -21.67 -8.50 5.80
N LEU A 124 -20.47 -8.68 5.24
CA LEU A 124 -20.12 -8.35 3.87
C LEU A 124 -19.47 -9.57 3.18
N PRO A 125 -20.26 -10.52 2.65
CA PRO A 125 -19.73 -11.76 2.09
C PRO A 125 -18.72 -11.56 0.94
N THR A 126 -18.80 -10.45 0.22
CA THR A 126 -17.89 -10.07 -0.87
C THR A 126 -16.60 -9.39 -0.42
N PHE A 127 -16.50 -8.99 0.85
CA PHE A 127 -15.38 -8.21 1.36
C PHE A 127 -14.06 -8.98 1.31
N SER A 128 -14.00 -10.15 1.93
CA SER A 128 -12.77 -10.97 1.94
C SER A 128 -12.38 -11.46 0.53
N PRO A 129 -13.31 -11.91 -0.34
CA PRO A 129 -12.98 -12.19 -1.74
C PRO A 129 -12.41 -11.00 -2.51
N ALA A 130 -12.98 -9.81 -2.36
CA ALA A 130 -12.48 -8.60 -3.04
C ALA A 130 -11.05 -8.24 -2.59
N PHE A 131 -10.78 -8.31 -1.29
CA PHE A 131 -9.43 -8.10 -0.75
C PHE A 131 -8.43 -9.14 -1.27
N LYS A 132 -8.82 -10.42 -1.35
CA LYS A 132 -7.97 -11.47 -1.91
C LYS A 132 -7.60 -11.19 -3.36
N THR A 133 -8.60 -10.92 -4.22
CA THR A 133 -8.38 -10.62 -5.64
C THR A 133 -7.47 -9.41 -5.82
N ALA A 134 -7.72 -8.33 -5.06
CA ALA A 134 -6.90 -7.14 -5.14
C ALA A 134 -5.46 -7.37 -4.64
N TYR A 135 -5.28 -8.14 -3.57
CA TYR A 135 -3.97 -8.51 -3.05
C TYR A 135 -3.17 -9.24 -4.13
N GLU A 136 -3.72 -10.30 -4.72
CA GLU A 136 -3.02 -11.13 -5.72
C GLU A 136 -2.65 -10.30 -6.97
N ALA A 137 -3.53 -9.38 -7.39
CA ALA A 137 -3.26 -8.50 -8.52
C ALA A 137 -2.18 -7.44 -8.22
N LEU A 138 -2.19 -6.83 -7.03
CA LEU A 138 -1.15 -5.89 -6.61
C LEU A 138 0.20 -6.59 -6.40
N GLU A 139 0.20 -7.80 -5.85
CA GLU A 139 1.40 -8.61 -5.70
C GLU A 139 2.04 -8.91 -7.06
N ALA A 140 1.24 -9.31 -8.07
CA ALA A 140 1.75 -9.55 -9.42
C ALA A 140 2.42 -8.30 -10.03
N ILE A 141 1.83 -7.12 -9.84
CA ILE A 141 2.43 -5.85 -10.27
C ILE A 141 3.74 -5.57 -9.51
N GLY A 142 3.75 -5.81 -8.19
CA GLY A 142 4.94 -5.65 -7.35
C GLY A 142 6.09 -6.54 -7.80
N LEU A 143 5.82 -7.80 -8.15
CA LEU A 143 6.81 -8.74 -8.67
C LEU A 143 7.45 -8.24 -9.96
N GLU A 144 6.67 -7.68 -10.89
CA GLU A 144 7.21 -7.10 -12.12
C GLU A 144 8.02 -5.82 -11.86
N MET A 145 7.60 -4.99 -10.91
CA MET A 145 8.39 -3.83 -10.48
C MET A 145 9.74 -4.25 -9.89
N LEU A 146 9.78 -5.35 -9.13
CA LEU A 146 11.02 -5.89 -8.58
C LEU A 146 11.99 -6.36 -9.67
N LYS A 147 11.50 -6.92 -10.79
CA LYS A 147 12.34 -7.26 -11.94
C LYS A 147 13.01 -6.03 -12.55
N ALA A 148 12.25 -4.96 -12.76
CA ALA A 148 12.80 -3.69 -13.25
C ALA A 148 13.84 -3.10 -12.28
N ILE A 149 13.60 -3.20 -10.96
CA ILE A 149 14.55 -2.79 -9.92
C ILE A 149 15.82 -3.67 -9.97
N ALA A 150 15.70 -4.98 -10.14
CA ALA A 150 16.83 -5.90 -10.22
C ALA A 150 17.78 -5.53 -11.38
N ILE A 151 17.22 -5.28 -12.57
CA ILE A 151 18.01 -4.85 -13.74
C ILE A 151 18.73 -3.52 -13.46
N PHE A 152 18.05 -2.54 -12.84
CA PHE A 152 18.70 -1.27 -12.48
C PHE A 152 19.90 -1.48 -11.53
N LEU A 153 19.75 -2.40 -10.58
CA LEU A 153 20.81 -2.80 -9.64
C LEU A 153 21.90 -3.67 -10.28
N LYS A 154 21.80 -3.97 -11.58
CA LYS A 154 22.71 -4.86 -12.32
C LYS A 154 22.73 -6.29 -11.77
N LEU A 155 21.57 -6.75 -11.31
CA LEU A 155 21.32 -8.13 -10.91
C LEU A 155 20.60 -8.88 -12.05
N ASP A 156 20.51 -10.20 -11.93
CA ASP A 156 19.64 -11.00 -12.80
C ASP A 156 18.18 -10.50 -12.69
N GLU A 157 17.45 -10.47 -13.81
CA GLU A 157 16.06 -9.97 -13.86
C GLU A 157 15.17 -10.64 -12.81
N ASP A 158 15.39 -11.94 -12.59
CA ASP A 158 14.62 -12.76 -11.66
C ASP A 158 15.22 -12.84 -10.25
N TYR A 159 16.21 -12.00 -9.91
CA TYR A 159 16.94 -12.06 -8.64
C TYR A 159 16.02 -12.13 -7.41
N PHE A 160 14.93 -11.36 -7.39
CA PHE A 160 14.00 -11.32 -6.25
C PHE A 160 13.05 -12.52 -6.17
N GLN A 161 12.91 -13.33 -7.24
CA GLN A 161 11.97 -14.44 -7.28
C GLN A 161 12.23 -15.50 -6.20
N ASP A 162 13.46 -15.62 -5.71
CA ASP A 162 13.79 -16.56 -4.63
C ASP A 162 13.49 -16.03 -3.22
N TRP A 163 13.23 -14.72 -3.08
CA TRP A 163 13.15 -14.05 -1.77
C TRP A 163 11.73 -13.70 -1.33
N VAL A 164 10.85 -13.47 -2.30
CA VAL A 164 9.50 -12.93 -2.08
C VAL A 164 8.32 -13.91 -2.17
N PRO A 165 8.42 -15.14 -2.71
CA PRO A 165 7.28 -16.05 -2.81
C PRO A 165 6.61 -16.30 -1.47
N GLY A 166 5.30 -16.05 -1.41
CA GLY A 166 4.51 -16.20 -0.18
C GLY A 166 5.04 -15.36 0.99
N GLY A 167 5.68 -14.22 0.71
CA GLY A 167 6.16 -13.26 1.70
C GLY A 167 5.04 -12.68 2.57
N ASN A 168 5.42 -12.05 3.69
CA ASN A 168 4.48 -11.49 4.67
C ASN A 168 4.00 -10.08 4.30
N SER A 169 3.63 -9.85 3.03
CA SER A 169 3.09 -8.57 2.59
C SER A 169 1.69 -8.34 3.16
N ILE A 170 1.32 -7.06 3.28
CA ILE A 170 0.03 -6.63 3.83
C ILE A 170 -0.68 -5.73 2.83
N LEU A 171 -1.96 -6.01 2.59
CA LEU A 171 -2.88 -5.06 1.97
C LEU A 171 -3.68 -4.34 3.05
N ARG A 172 -3.57 -3.02 3.09
CA ARG A 172 -4.21 -2.15 4.07
C ARG A 172 -5.26 -1.26 3.42
N GLY A 173 -6.52 -1.41 3.82
CA GLY A 173 -7.58 -0.44 3.53
C GLY A 173 -7.63 0.61 4.63
N ILE A 174 -7.41 1.88 4.29
CA ILE A 174 -7.39 2.99 5.26
C ILE A 174 -8.59 3.90 5.01
N HIS A 175 -9.27 4.31 6.07
CA HIS A 175 -10.31 5.33 6.02
C HIS A 175 -9.94 6.51 6.92
N TYR A 176 -10.05 7.71 6.36
CA TYR A 176 -9.83 8.99 7.02
C TYR A 176 -11.18 9.71 7.15
N PRO A 177 -11.89 9.60 8.29
CA PRO A 177 -13.19 10.22 8.50
C PRO A 177 -13.17 11.74 8.28
N PRO A 178 -14.27 12.40 7.88
CA PRO A 178 -14.31 13.85 7.76
C PRO A 178 -13.88 14.57 9.04
N ILE A 179 -13.05 15.61 8.93
CA ILE A 179 -12.70 16.49 10.04
C ILE A 179 -13.81 17.54 10.15
N THR A 180 -14.62 17.46 11.20
CA THR A 180 -15.77 18.36 11.44
C THR A 180 -15.48 19.46 12.45
N MET A 181 -14.33 19.39 13.12
CA MET A 181 -13.83 20.38 14.08
C MET A 181 -12.30 20.47 13.96
N ASP A 182 -11.72 21.57 14.43
CA ASP A 182 -10.27 21.76 14.43
C ASP A 182 -9.57 20.56 15.12
N PRO A 183 -8.72 19.80 14.40
CA PRO A 183 -8.05 18.63 14.95
C PRO A 183 -6.88 18.99 15.89
N GLY A 184 -6.54 20.27 16.03
CA GLY A 184 -5.36 20.73 16.77
C GLY A 184 -4.09 20.17 16.13
N ASP A 185 -3.19 19.61 16.95
CA ASP A 185 -1.92 19.02 16.50
C ASP A 185 -2.07 17.61 15.89
N SER A 186 -3.29 17.09 15.77
CA SER A 186 -3.55 15.76 15.19
C SER A 186 -3.39 15.80 13.67
N VAL A 187 -2.63 14.86 13.12
CA VAL A 187 -2.48 14.68 11.68
C VAL A 187 -3.24 13.44 11.18
N ARG A 188 -3.46 13.36 9.86
CA ARG A 188 -4.09 12.19 9.23
C ARG A 188 -3.23 10.94 9.40
N ALA A 189 -1.97 11.06 9.05
CA ALA A 189 -0.91 10.09 9.30
C ALA A 189 0.39 10.86 9.57
N GLY A 190 1.10 10.51 10.63
CA GLY A 190 2.39 11.15 10.92
C GLY A 190 3.49 10.78 9.93
N GLN A 191 4.56 11.59 9.90
CA GLN A 191 5.77 11.27 9.15
C GLN A 191 6.34 9.92 9.63
N HIS A 192 6.60 9.03 8.68
CA HIS A 192 7.26 7.75 8.90
C HIS A 192 7.96 7.28 7.63
N GLU A 193 8.77 6.23 7.78
CA GLU A 193 9.33 5.45 6.68
C GLU A 193 8.67 4.08 6.69
N ASP A 194 8.48 3.50 5.51
CA ASP A 194 8.06 2.12 5.37
C ASP A 194 9.24 1.18 5.63
N ILE A 195 9.00 0.09 6.35
CA ILE A 195 10.03 -0.88 6.75
C ILE A 195 10.14 -2.09 5.81
N ASN A 196 9.21 -2.22 4.87
CA ASN A 196 9.12 -3.29 3.87
C ASN A 196 9.95 -2.98 2.62
N LEU A 197 10.07 -3.97 1.72
CA LEU A 197 10.91 -3.88 0.52
C LEU A 197 10.46 -2.76 -0.45
N ILE A 198 9.18 -2.77 -0.83
CA ILE A 198 8.53 -1.71 -1.61
C ILE A 198 7.06 -1.59 -1.17
N THR A 199 6.49 -0.40 -1.31
CA THR A 199 5.06 -0.14 -1.06
C THR A 199 4.39 0.27 -2.36
N LEU A 200 3.27 -0.39 -2.69
CA LEU A 200 2.37 0.03 -3.76
C LEU A 200 1.20 0.76 -3.13
N LEU A 201 1.18 2.08 -3.27
CA LEU A 201 0.07 2.90 -2.83
C LEU A 201 -0.86 3.19 -4.01
N MET A 202 -2.08 2.66 -3.95
CA MET A 202 -3.11 3.03 -4.92
C MET A 202 -3.42 4.52 -4.79
N GLY A 203 -3.55 5.22 -5.92
CA GLY A 203 -3.78 6.66 -5.97
C GLY A 203 -4.88 7.11 -5.01
N ALA A 204 -4.61 8.16 -4.25
CA ALA A 204 -5.49 8.65 -3.21
C ALA A 204 -6.79 9.21 -3.80
N SER A 205 -7.92 8.95 -3.15
CA SER A 205 -9.22 9.57 -3.49
C SER A 205 -9.30 11.05 -3.11
N ALA A 206 -8.28 11.58 -2.44
CA ALA A 206 -8.15 12.96 -2.00
C ALA A 206 -6.67 13.36 -1.89
N GLU A 207 -6.38 14.65 -1.96
CA GLU A 207 -5.05 15.22 -1.71
C GLU A 207 -4.59 14.98 -0.26
N GLY A 208 -3.28 15.02 -0.01
CA GLY A 208 -2.71 14.99 1.35
C GLY A 208 -1.47 14.11 1.53
N LEU A 209 -1.04 13.40 0.49
CA LEU A 209 0.24 12.67 0.52
C LEU A 209 1.39 13.63 0.18
N GLU A 210 2.40 13.67 1.03
CA GLU A 210 3.63 14.42 0.82
C GLU A 210 4.85 13.52 1.04
N VAL A 211 5.93 13.78 0.29
CA VAL A 211 7.22 13.10 0.44
C VAL A 211 8.29 14.12 0.79
N LEU A 212 9.11 13.80 1.80
CA LEU A 212 10.24 14.63 2.21
C LEU A 212 11.44 14.37 1.29
N ASN A 213 11.83 15.37 0.48
CA ASN A 213 12.95 15.22 -0.45
C ASN A 213 14.32 15.38 0.26
N LYS A 214 15.42 15.09 -0.45
CA LYS A 214 16.80 15.23 0.06
C LYS A 214 17.21 16.65 0.47
N LYS A 215 16.41 17.67 0.13
CA LYS A 215 16.62 19.07 0.56
C LYS A 215 15.88 19.40 1.86
N GLY A 216 15.13 18.44 2.42
CA GLY A 216 14.30 18.65 3.61
C GLY A 216 12.99 19.38 3.34
N GLU A 217 12.51 19.35 2.09
CA GLU A 217 11.25 19.98 1.68
C GLU A 217 10.17 18.92 1.47
N TRP A 218 8.96 19.19 1.96
CA TRP A 218 7.77 18.37 1.68
C TRP A 218 7.23 18.65 0.28
N VAL A 219 7.00 17.58 -0.48
CA VAL A 219 6.55 17.62 -1.87
C VAL A 219 5.24 16.85 -1.97
N GLY A 220 4.15 17.53 -2.30
CA GLY A 220 2.85 16.91 -2.52
C GLY A 220 2.85 15.97 -3.74
N ILE A 221 2.14 14.85 -3.60
CA ILE A 221 1.85 13.91 -4.68
C ILE A 221 0.46 14.25 -5.24
N THR A 222 0.39 14.60 -6.53
CA THR A 222 -0.85 14.96 -7.25
C THR A 222 -1.02 14.11 -8.50
#